data_AF-A0A4R6ET33-F1
#
_entry.id   AF-A0A4R6ET33-F1
#
_cell.length_a   1.000
_cell.length_b   1.000
_cell.length_c   1.000
_cell.angle_alpha   90.00
_cell.angle_beta   90.00
_cell.angle_gamma   90.00
#
_symmetry.space_group_name_H-M   'P 1'
#
loop_
_entity.id
_entity.type
_entity.pdbx_description
1 polymer ?
#
loop_
_entity_poly.entity_id
_entity_poly.type
_entity_poly.pdbx_seq_one_letter_code
_entity_poly.pdbx_strand_id
1 'polypeptide(L)'
;MTRRPKPGPVSHARRITPKARAIIMHAAVALVVLLVLAGGYWYVTSRPIAHQVSSDPWKVGIGDRLLLELLGAGPLLAIEGADNEGVDVRFDRAHLDESTAKSLRDDFALTIPTSDGAISWTTTQTGIGHTMIDITLEADRGVPEVQIAHIGEGPHPGLNIVPHNARLKVQLGVLLDTSGTAPVSAEQKALQIAERTVVHLPGAVPITVEVPEDHAFILTFPSRKPASIIHLGAAEDTLAASSGLSLRSAAVRPSDVSVDTLYACAANEGLDYWQLGDPASQDCATTPILLRATKLELRPDSAIVTIHGSAWFTKNGVWVTDDRFNKYIGTNLVLGLLIGAIITSLCTMALTAVFGRQ
;
A
#
# COMPACT_ATOMS: atom_id res chain seq x y z
N MET A 1 80.84 -7.30 -46.82
CA MET A 1 79.97 -6.10 -46.82
C MET A 1 78.82 -6.32 -45.86
N THR A 2 78.91 -5.78 -44.64
CA THR A 2 77.93 -5.95 -43.55
C THR A 2 76.83 -4.89 -43.67
N ARG A 3 75.59 -5.31 -43.92
CA ARG A 3 74.39 -4.44 -43.91
C ARG A 3 74.09 -4.01 -42.47
N ARG A 4 74.15 -2.71 -42.18
CA ARG A 4 73.65 -2.13 -40.92
C ARG A 4 72.11 -2.22 -40.86
N PRO A 5 71.53 -2.57 -39.71
CA PRO A 5 70.08 -2.57 -39.54
C PRO A 5 69.53 -1.14 -39.46
N LYS A 6 68.38 -0.90 -40.11
CA LYS A 6 67.63 0.35 -40.00
C LYS A 6 67.11 0.50 -38.55
N PRO A 7 67.35 1.65 -37.88
CA PRO A 7 66.74 1.91 -36.58
C PRO A 7 65.22 2.06 -36.76
N GLY A 8 64.46 1.35 -35.93
CA GLY A 8 63.00 1.48 -35.87
C GLY A 8 62.58 2.87 -35.35
N PRO A 9 61.34 3.30 -35.62
CA PRO A 9 60.87 4.62 -35.22
C PRO A 9 60.81 4.71 -33.70
N VAL A 10 61.57 5.65 -33.15
CA VAL A 10 61.51 6.06 -31.74
C VAL A 10 60.13 6.66 -31.49
N SER A 11 59.34 6.05 -30.61
CA SER A 11 58.08 6.62 -30.17
C SER A 11 58.37 7.90 -29.37
N HIS A 12 58.27 9.05 -30.02
CA HIS A 12 58.34 10.32 -29.33
C HIS A 12 57.09 10.46 -28.46
N ALA A 13 57.23 10.16 -27.17
CA ALA A 13 56.27 10.58 -26.15
C ALA A 13 56.18 12.11 -26.21
N ARG A 14 55.12 12.61 -26.85
CA ARG A 14 54.90 14.03 -27.16
C ARG A 14 54.79 14.78 -25.83
N ARG A 15 55.82 15.53 -25.46
CA ARG A 15 55.79 16.39 -24.25
C ARG A 15 54.63 17.37 -24.37
N ILE A 16 53.65 17.21 -23.48
CA ILE A 16 52.52 18.14 -23.38
C ILE A 16 53.09 19.51 -23.02
N THR A 17 52.89 20.50 -23.88
CA THR A 17 53.34 21.87 -23.63
C THR A 17 52.57 22.46 -22.45
N PRO A 18 53.16 23.37 -21.64
CA PRO A 18 52.49 23.97 -20.48
C PRO A 18 51.17 24.67 -20.85
N LYS A 19 51.07 25.23 -22.06
CA LYS A 19 49.82 25.80 -22.60
C LYS A 19 48.74 24.74 -22.83
N ALA A 20 49.10 23.57 -23.37
CA ALA A 20 48.16 22.47 -23.54
C ALA A 20 47.71 21.88 -22.19
N ARG A 21 48.61 21.84 -21.18
CA ARG A 21 48.26 21.42 -19.81
C ARG A 21 47.26 22.39 -19.16
N ALA A 22 47.45 23.70 -19.36
CA ALA A 22 46.50 24.71 -18.89
C ALA A 22 45.12 24.54 -19.55
N ILE A 23 45.04 24.38 -20.88
CA ILE A 23 43.77 24.17 -21.59
C ILE A 23 43.04 22.92 -21.08
N ILE A 24 43.76 21.80 -20.92
CA ILE A 24 43.19 20.55 -20.39
C ILE A 24 42.67 20.74 -18.96
N MET A 25 43.40 21.46 -18.11
CA MET A 25 42.98 21.75 -16.73
C MET A 25 41.72 22.62 -16.68
N HIS A 26 41.63 23.68 -17.50
CA HIS A 26 40.43 24.52 -17.56
C HIS A 26 39.23 23.74 -18.10
N ALA A 27 39.43 22.91 -19.13
CA ALA A 27 38.39 22.03 -19.65
C ALA A 27 37.91 21.02 -18.59
N ALA A 28 38.83 20.43 -17.81
CA ALA A 28 38.49 19.52 -16.72
C ALA A 28 37.69 20.22 -15.62
N VAL A 29 38.09 21.42 -15.20
CA VAL A 29 37.35 22.22 -14.22
C VAL A 29 35.96 22.57 -14.75
N ALA A 30 35.86 23.03 -16.01
CA ALA A 30 34.58 23.37 -16.62
C ALA A 30 33.64 22.14 -16.71
N LEU A 31 34.18 20.96 -17.03
CA LEU A 31 33.43 19.72 -17.05
C LEU A 31 32.91 19.33 -15.66
N VAL A 32 33.75 19.43 -14.62
CA VAL A 32 33.33 19.16 -13.24
C VAL A 32 32.23 20.12 -12.81
N VAL A 33 32.36 21.41 -13.10
CA VAL A 33 31.32 22.40 -12.80
C VAL A 33 30.02 22.06 -13.51
N LEU A 34 30.07 21.67 -14.80
CA LEU A 34 28.87 21.24 -15.52
C LEU A 34 28.25 19.98 -14.93
N LEU A 35 29.05 18.98 -14.54
CA LEU A 35 28.53 17.77 -13.91
C LEU A 35 27.87 18.07 -12.56
N VAL A 36 28.45 18.99 -11.76
CA VAL A 36 27.86 19.44 -10.51
C VAL A 36 26.55 20.20 -10.75
N LEU A 37 26.49 21.07 -11.76
CA LEU A 37 25.27 21.80 -12.11
C LEU A 37 24.19 20.87 -12.67
N ALA A 38 24.55 19.94 -13.55
CA ALA A 38 23.63 18.94 -14.09
C ALA A 38 23.12 18.00 -13.00
N GLY A 39 24.01 17.54 -12.11
CA GLY A 39 23.65 16.75 -10.94
C GLY A 39 22.74 17.52 -9.98
N GLY A 40 23.03 18.80 -9.73
CA GLY A 40 22.18 19.68 -8.92
C GLY A 40 20.81 19.92 -9.55
N TYR A 41 20.75 20.13 -10.86
CA TYR A 41 19.49 20.26 -11.60
C TYR A 41 18.66 18.98 -11.54
N TRP A 42 19.29 17.84 -11.85
CA TRP A 42 18.63 16.54 -11.77
C TRP A 42 18.12 16.30 -10.34
N TYR A 43 18.97 16.52 -9.33
CA TYR A 43 18.60 16.36 -7.93
C TYR A 43 17.45 17.27 -7.49
N VAL A 44 17.32 18.49 -8.01
CA VAL A 44 16.20 19.39 -7.68
C VAL A 44 14.90 18.96 -8.36
N THR A 45 14.99 18.46 -9.60
CA THR A 45 13.81 18.14 -10.43
C THR A 45 13.30 16.71 -10.25
N SER A 46 14.13 15.79 -9.76
CA SER A 46 13.75 14.40 -9.54
C SER A 46 13.15 14.12 -8.17
N ARG A 47 12.89 15.15 -7.36
CA ARG A 47 12.45 14.94 -5.97
C ARG A 47 10.96 14.65 -5.89
N PRO A 48 10.57 13.68 -5.06
CA PRO A 48 9.18 13.51 -4.69
C PRO A 48 8.66 14.78 -4.01
N ILE A 49 7.48 15.22 -4.46
CA ILE A 49 6.75 16.31 -3.85
C ILE A 49 5.39 15.79 -3.40
N ALA A 50 4.97 16.20 -2.21
CA ALA A 50 3.71 15.76 -1.66
C ALA A 50 2.55 16.48 -2.37
N HIS A 51 1.59 15.72 -2.86
CA HIS A 51 0.40 16.24 -3.53
C HIS A 51 -0.85 15.55 -2.99
N GLN A 52 -2.02 16.11 -3.32
CA GLN A 52 -3.26 15.40 -3.14
C GLN A 52 -3.21 14.09 -3.94
N VAL A 53 -3.46 12.98 -3.26
CA VAL A 53 -3.58 11.67 -3.89
C VAL A 53 -4.76 11.75 -4.87
N SER A 54 -4.55 11.24 -6.09
CA SER A 54 -5.61 11.22 -7.11
C SER A 54 -6.87 10.57 -6.54
N SER A 55 -8.03 11.11 -6.91
CA SER A 55 -9.32 10.49 -6.59
C SER A 55 -9.56 9.14 -7.30
N ASP A 56 -8.65 8.75 -8.21
CA ASP A 56 -8.71 7.47 -8.88
C ASP A 56 -8.58 6.33 -7.86
N PRO A 57 -9.55 5.40 -7.81
CA PRO A 57 -9.52 4.34 -6.82
C PRO A 57 -8.43 3.31 -7.15
N TRP A 58 -7.82 2.78 -6.10
CA TRP A 58 -6.75 1.78 -6.19
C TRP A 58 -7.36 0.41 -6.39
N LYS A 59 -7.02 -0.24 -7.51
CA LYS A 59 -7.45 -1.61 -7.81
C LYS A 59 -6.42 -2.60 -7.25
N VAL A 60 -6.88 -3.51 -6.41
CA VAL A 60 -6.11 -4.65 -5.88
C VAL A 60 -6.62 -5.89 -6.61
N GLY A 61 -5.85 -6.36 -7.59
CA GLY A 61 -6.22 -7.53 -8.39
C GLY A 61 -5.96 -8.86 -7.66
N ILE A 62 -6.34 -9.95 -8.31
CA ILE A 62 -5.97 -11.30 -7.87
C ILE A 62 -4.44 -11.42 -7.90
N GLY A 63 -3.84 -11.83 -6.77
CA GLY A 63 -2.40 -11.92 -6.62
C GLY A 63 -1.73 -10.61 -6.22
N ASP A 64 -2.47 -9.51 -6.12
CA ASP A 64 -1.98 -8.28 -5.48
C ASP A 64 -2.39 -8.25 -4.00
N ARG A 65 -1.65 -7.47 -3.22
CA ARG A 65 -1.97 -7.17 -1.83
C ARG A 65 -1.91 -5.67 -1.58
N LEU A 66 -2.88 -5.19 -0.83
CA LEU A 66 -2.91 -3.85 -0.26
C LEU A 66 -2.24 -3.90 1.10
N LEU A 67 -1.22 -3.08 1.31
CA LEU A 67 -0.57 -2.87 2.60
C LEU A 67 -1.04 -1.53 3.14
N LEU A 68 -1.58 -1.54 4.35
CA LEU A 68 -2.06 -0.34 5.04
C LEU A 68 -1.31 -0.21 6.35
N GLU A 69 -0.49 0.82 6.51
CA GLU A 69 0.10 1.17 7.81
C GLU A 69 -0.80 2.20 8.50
N LEU A 70 -1.30 1.88 9.68
CA LEU A 70 -2.24 2.70 10.42
C LEU A 70 -1.52 3.68 11.35
N LEU A 71 -2.15 4.83 11.62
CA LEU A 71 -1.66 5.77 12.63
C LEU A 71 -1.84 5.27 14.07
N GLY A 72 -2.73 4.29 14.29
CA GLY A 72 -2.97 3.70 15.58
C GLY A 72 -3.94 2.52 15.52
N ALA A 73 -4.06 1.81 16.63
CA ALA A 73 -5.07 0.77 16.85
C ALA A 73 -6.48 1.36 16.88
N GLY A 74 -7.48 0.54 16.55
CA GLY A 74 -8.88 0.95 16.49
C GLY A 74 -9.68 0.18 15.45
N PRO A 75 -10.91 0.64 15.16
CA PRO A 75 -11.76 0.03 14.14
C PRO A 75 -11.04 -0.01 12.78
N LEU A 76 -10.99 -1.19 12.18
CA LEU A 76 -10.35 -1.43 10.87
C LEU A 76 -11.41 -1.54 9.78
N LEU A 77 -12.38 -2.43 10.00
CA LEU A 77 -13.41 -2.77 9.02
C LEU A 77 -14.73 -3.06 9.73
N ALA A 78 -15.83 -2.61 9.15
CA ALA A 78 -17.16 -3.10 9.50
C ALA A 78 -17.85 -3.60 8.22
N ILE A 79 -18.51 -4.75 8.30
CA ILE A 79 -19.24 -5.36 7.18
C ILE A 79 -20.68 -5.51 7.60
N GLU A 80 -21.55 -4.85 6.85
CA GLU A 80 -23.00 -4.94 6.97
C GLU A 80 -23.50 -5.80 5.81
N GLY A 81 -23.87 -7.04 6.12
CA GLY A 81 -24.44 -7.98 5.15
C GLY A 81 -25.80 -7.51 4.65
N ALA A 82 -26.14 -7.84 3.41
CA ALA A 82 -27.53 -7.67 2.97
C ALA A 82 -28.43 -8.75 3.59
N ASP A 83 -29.74 -8.49 3.63
CA ASP A 83 -30.72 -9.50 4.00
C ASP A 83 -30.56 -10.74 3.11
N ASN A 84 -30.65 -11.93 3.69
CA ASN A 84 -30.47 -13.20 2.97
C ASN A 84 -29.08 -13.38 2.33
N GLU A 85 -28.07 -12.65 2.78
CA GLU A 85 -26.71 -12.86 2.31
C GLU A 85 -25.92 -13.77 3.25
N GLY A 86 -25.56 -14.94 2.73
CA GLY A 86 -24.66 -15.87 3.41
C GLY A 86 -23.22 -15.38 3.35
N VAL A 87 -22.45 -15.72 4.37
CA VAL A 87 -21.03 -15.37 4.49
C VAL A 87 -20.27 -16.57 5.05
N ASP A 88 -19.09 -16.87 4.50
CA ASP A 88 -18.13 -17.84 5.07
C ASP A 88 -16.93 -17.07 5.64
N VAL A 89 -16.74 -17.17 6.95
CA VAL A 89 -15.62 -16.60 7.69
C VAL A 89 -14.73 -17.73 8.17
N ARG A 90 -13.44 -17.62 7.92
CA ARG A 90 -12.44 -18.60 8.33
C ARG A 90 -11.24 -17.92 8.97
N PHE A 91 -10.69 -18.59 9.96
CA PHE A 91 -9.47 -18.21 10.66
C PHE A 91 -8.51 -19.39 10.57
N ASP A 92 -7.26 -19.15 10.18
CA ASP A 92 -6.24 -20.21 10.11
C ASP A 92 -5.77 -20.62 11.52
N ARG A 93 -5.55 -19.63 12.39
CA ARG A 93 -5.16 -19.78 13.79
C ARG A 93 -5.75 -18.62 14.57
N ALA A 94 -6.71 -18.92 15.43
CA ALA A 94 -7.36 -17.95 16.29
C ALA A 94 -7.88 -18.63 17.56
N HIS A 95 -8.33 -17.84 18.53
CA HIS A 95 -9.08 -18.35 19.68
C HIS A 95 -10.32 -17.49 19.93
N LEU A 96 -11.28 -18.05 20.66
CA LEU A 96 -12.44 -17.31 21.09
C LEU A 96 -12.07 -16.38 22.25
N ASP A 97 -12.58 -15.15 22.21
CA ASP A 97 -12.49 -14.22 23.35
C ASP A 97 -13.04 -14.89 24.62
N GLU A 98 -12.44 -14.60 25.77
CA GLU A 98 -12.78 -15.25 27.05
C GLU A 98 -14.28 -15.19 27.39
N SER A 99 -14.94 -14.08 27.08
CA SER A 99 -16.36 -13.89 27.32
C SER A 99 -17.22 -14.76 26.41
N THR A 100 -16.83 -14.88 25.14
CA THR A 100 -17.50 -15.75 24.15
C THR A 100 -17.29 -17.21 24.51
N ALA A 101 -16.06 -17.61 24.84
CA ALA A 101 -15.73 -18.97 25.26
C ALA A 101 -16.51 -19.39 26.51
N LYS A 102 -16.70 -18.45 27.46
CA LYS A 102 -17.50 -18.68 28.67
C LYS A 102 -18.98 -18.86 28.34
N SER A 103 -19.60 -17.95 27.58
CA SER A 103 -21.02 -18.08 27.21
C SER A 103 -21.30 -19.37 26.44
N LEU A 104 -20.44 -19.74 25.48
CA LEU A 104 -20.61 -21.00 24.75
C LEU A 104 -20.49 -22.25 25.64
N ARG A 105 -19.66 -22.19 26.68
CA ARG A 105 -19.56 -23.28 27.66
C ARG A 105 -20.78 -23.36 28.56
N ASP A 106 -21.23 -22.22 29.08
CA ASP A 106 -22.30 -22.15 30.09
C ASP A 106 -23.68 -22.36 29.46
N ASP A 107 -23.94 -21.78 28.28
CA ASP A 107 -25.26 -21.75 27.64
C ASP A 107 -25.48 -22.91 26.65
N PHE A 108 -24.40 -23.43 26.06
CA PHE A 108 -24.46 -24.46 25.01
C PHE A 108 -23.69 -25.74 25.34
N ALA A 109 -23.11 -25.84 26.56
CA ALA A 109 -22.32 -26.99 27.02
C ALA A 109 -21.17 -27.36 26.07
N LEU A 110 -20.60 -26.38 25.36
CA LEU A 110 -19.51 -26.61 24.41
C LEU A 110 -18.17 -26.69 25.14
N THR A 111 -17.38 -27.69 24.75
CA THR A 111 -15.98 -27.79 25.20
C THR A 111 -15.10 -26.96 24.27
N ILE A 112 -14.66 -25.81 24.77
CA ILE A 112 -13.83 -24.86 24.03
C ILE A 112 -12.35 -25.14 24.27
N PRO A 113 -11.53 -25.37 23.22
CA PRO A 113 -10.08 -25.41 23.33
C PRO A 113 -9.51 -24.11 23.89
N THR A 114 -8.43 -24.20 24.66
CA THR A 114 -7.73 -23.03 25.22
C THR A 114 -6.54 -22.59 24.37
N SER A 115 -6.18 -23.37 23.35
CA SER A 115 -5.09 -23.07 22.42
C SER A 115 -5.64 -22.52 21.12
N ASP A 116 -4.83 -21.73 20.42
CA ASP A 116 -5.19 -21.26 19.08
C ASP A 116 -5.40 -22.43 18.11
N GLY A 117 -6.36 -22.27 17.21
CA GLY A 117 -6.65 -23.24 16.15
C GLY A 117 -7.52 -22.64 15.06
N ALA A 118 -7.80 -23.42 14.02
CA ALA A 118 -8.69 -22.98 12.97
C ALA A 118 -10.10 -22.76 13.52
N ILE A 119 -10.78 -21.70 13.11
CA ILE A 119 -12.17 -21.44 13.44
C ILE A 119 -12.90 -21.14 12.13
N SER A 120 -14.10 -21.67 11.94
CA SER A 120 -14.95 -21.27 10.83
C SER A 120 -16.34 -20.91 11.31
N TRP A 121 -16.90 -19.89 10.70
CA TRP A 121 -18.21 -19.35 11.00
C TRP A 121 -18.93 -19.09 9.68
N THR A 122 -20.09 -19.72 9.51
CA THR A 122 -20.84 -19.63 8.25
C THR A 122 -22.30 -19.32 8.52
N THR A 123 -22.84 -18.36 7.77
CA THR A 123 -24.28 -18.08 7.72
C THR A 123 -24.90 -18.63 6.44
N THR A 124 -26.16 -19.05 6.54
CA THR A 124 -26.92 -19.51 5.39
C THR A 124 -27.41 -18.34 4.54
N GLN A 125 -27.48 -18.51 3.21
CA GLN A 125 -28.09 -17.53 2.29
C GLN A 125 -29.62 -17.37 2.45
N THR A 126 -30.25 -18.17 3.29
CA THR A 126 -31.71 -18.19 3.45
C THR A 126 -32.05 -17.71 4.86
N GLY A 127 -32.75 -16.58 4.98
CA GLY A 127 -33.05 -15.97 6.27
C GLY A 127 -33.81 -14.64 6.24
N ILE A 128 -34.02 -14.03 7.39
CA ILE A 128 -34.47 -12.64 7.56
C ILE A 128 -33.44 -11.78 8.30
N GLY A 129 -32.32 -12.38 8.72
CA GLY A 129 -31.23 -11.68 9.37
C GLY A 129 -30.25 -11.07 8.38
N HIS A 130 -29.51 -10.06 8.84
CA HIS A 130 -28.32 -9.55 8.16
C HIS A 130 -27.07 -9.79 9.01
N THR A 131 -25.99 -10.17 8.34
CA THR A 131 -24.70 -10.45 8.98
C THR A 131 -24.03 -9.14 9.40
N MET A 132 -23.47 -9.08 10.62
CA MET A 132 -22.63 -7.98 11.08
C MET A 132 -21.25 -8.52 11.43
N ILE A 133 -20.20 -7.95 10.85
CA ILE A 133 -18.82 -8.31 11.17
C ILE A 133 -18.05 -7.04 11.46
N ASP A 134 -17.63 -6.87 12.71
CA ASP A 134 -16.80 -5.77 13.14
C ASP A 134 -15.37 -6.26 13.39
N ILE A 135 -14.40 -5.60 12.77
CA ILE A 135 -12.99 -5.93 12.87
C ILE A 135 -12.26 -4.74 13.50
N THR A 136 -11.68 -4.97 14.66
CA THR A 136 -10.86 -3.99 15.39
C THR A 136 -9.42 -4.47 15.40
N LEU A 137 -8.49 -3.55 15.17
CA LEU A 137 -7.07 -3.79 15.29
C LEU A 137 -6.63 -3.39 16.71
N GLU A 138 -5.97 -4.29 17.43
CA GLU A 138 -5.34 -4.00 18.70
C GLU A 138 -3.82 -4.04 18.53
N ALA A 139 -3.14 -2.93 18.84
CA ALA A 139 -1.70 -2.85 18.69
C ALA A 139 -0.99 -3.78 19.68
N ASP A 140 0.05 -4.47 19.22
CA ASP A 140 0.97 -5.21 20.08
C ASP A 140 2.29 -4.43 20.22
N ARG A 141 3.12 -4.43 19.17
CA ARG A 141 4.42 -3.74 19.15
C ARG A 141 4.71 -3.12 17.79
N GLY A 142 5.07 -1.84 17.77
CA GLY A 142 5.44 -1.15 16.54
C GLY A 142 4.28 -0.39 15.91
N VAL A 143 4.39 -0.12 14.60
CA VAL A 143 3.34 0.57 13.82
C VAL A 143 2.39 -0.50 13.30
N PRO A 144 1.10 -0.47 13.67
CA PRO A 144 0.15 -1.46 13.20
C PRO A 144 0.03 -1.43 11.67
N GLU A 145 0.17 -2.59 11.04
CA GLU A 145 0.03 -2.76 9.59
C GLU A 145 -1.00 -3.85 9.32
N VAL A 146 -1.75 -3.71 8.22
CA VAL A 146 -2.68 -4.72 7.75
C VAL A 146 -2.43 -4.98 6.28
N GLN A 147 -2.24 -6.25 5.93
CA GLN A 147 -2.26 -6.73 4.57
C GLN A 147 -3.66 -7.21 4.20
N ILE A 148 -4.23 -6.66 3.12
CA ILE A 148 -5.52 -7.08 2.55
C ILE A 148 -5.29 -7.58 1.13
N ALA A 149 -5.62 -8.84 0.88
CA ALA A 149 -5.59 -9.42 -0.46
C ALA A 149 -7.02 -9.76 -0.91
N HIS A 150 -7.30 -9.52 -2.20
CA HIS A 150 -8.47 -10.10 -2.84
C HIS A 150 -8.26 -11.59 -3.00
N ILE A 151 -9.25 -12.37 -2.56
CA ILE A 151 -9.27 -13.82 -2.75
C ILE A 151 -10.61 -14.22 -3.35
N GLY A 152 -10.70 -15.48 -3.78
CA GLY A 152 -11.93 -16.04 -4.31
C GLY A 152 -11.69 -16.92 -5.52
N GLU A 153 -12.29 -18.09 -5.53
CA GLU A 153 -12.30 -18.96 -6.70
C GLU A 153 -13.55 -18.63 -7.54
N GLY A 154 -13.35 -18.08 -8.74
CA GLY A 154 -14.43 -17.88 -9.70
C GLY A 154 -15.56 -16.96 -9.19
N PRO A 155 -16.78 -17.48 -8.94
CA PRO A 155 -17.94 -16.66 -8.57
C PRO A 155 -18.03 -16.30 -7.08
N HIS A 156 -16.99 -16.49 -6.26
CA HIS A 156 -17.05 -16.27 -4.82
C HIS A 156 -15.98 -15.28 -4.35
N PRO A 157 -16.22 -13.96 -4.49
CA PRO A 157 -15.25 -12.96 -4.07
C PRO A 157 -15.07 -12.95 -2.55
N GLY A 158 -13.87 -12.63 -2.11
CA GLY A 158 -13.51 -12.59 -0.71
C GLY A 158 -12.31 -11.71 -0.41
N LEU A 159 -11.99 -11.61 0.88
CA LEU A 159 -10.86 -10.88 1.42
C LEU A 159 -10.04 -11.81 2.31
N ASN A 160 -8.72 -11.73 2.18
CA ASN A 160 -7.77 -12.29 3.14
C ASN A 160 -7.08 -11.12 3.84
N ILE A 161 -7.23 -11.04 5.15
CA ILE A 161 -6.72 -9.96 6.00
C ILE A 161 -5.71 -10.56 6.97
N VAL A 162 -4.49 -10.04 6.96
CA VAL A 162 -3.40 -10.46 7.85
C VAL A 162 -2.89 -9.22 8.60
N PRO A 163 -2.93 -9.20 9.94
CA PRO A 163 -2.36 -8.13 10.73
C PRO A 163 -0.85 -8.36 10.93
N HIS A 164 -0.09 -7.27 10.92
CA HIS A 164 1.32 -7.22 11.29
C HIS A 164 1.50 -6.18 12.40
N ASN A 165 2.40 -6.43 13.36
CA ASN A 165 2.63 -5.58 14.54
C ASN A 165 1.35 -5.35 15.40
N ALA A 166 0.35 -6.20 15.24
CA ALA A 166 -0.98 -6.07 15.83
C ALA A 166 -1.74 -7.40 15.80
N ARG A 167 -2.84 -7.46 16.55
CA ARG A 167 -3.82 -8.55 16.55
C ARG A 167 -5.18 -8.04 16.10
N LEU A 168 -6.01 -8.91 15.53
CA LEU A 168 -7.40 -8.57 15.19
C LEU A 168 -8.34 -9.09 16.27
N LYS A 169 -9.32 -8.26 16.61
CA LYS A 169 -10.51 -8.67 17.35
C LYS A 169 -11.70 -8.60 16.40
N VAL A 170 -12.27 -9.76 16.08
CA VAL A 170 -13.35 -9.92 15.11
C VAL A 170 -14.62 -10.31 15.85
N GLN A 171 -15.61 -9.42 15.82
CA GLN A 171 -16.93 -9.66 16.36
C GLN A 171 -17.87 -10.06 15.23
N LEU A 172 -18.48 -11.24 15.36
CA LEU A 172 -19.37 -11.85 14.38
C LEU A 172 -20.78 -11.92 14.97
N GLY A 173 -21.76 -11.44 14.21
CA GLY A 173 -23.16 -11.45 14.62
C GLY A 173 -24.11 -11.60 13.45
N VAL A 174 -25.35 -11.98 13.76
CA VAL A 174 -26.48 -11.85 12.84
C VAL A 174 -27.51 -10.99 13.56
N LEU A 175 -27.78 -9.82 13.02
CA LEU A 175 -28.85 -8.95 13.49
C LEU A 175 -30.16 -9.43 12.88
N LEU A 176 -31.17 -9.56 13.74
CA LEU A 176 -32.49 -10.03 13.34
C LEU A 176 -33.39 -8.83 13.12
N ASP A 177 -34.07 -8.78 11.97
CA ASP A 177 -35.11 -7.79 11.78
C ASP A 177 -36.27 -8.08 12.75
N THR A 178 -36.52 -7.13 13.65
CA THR A 178 -37.60 -7.19 14.64
C THR A 178 -38.97 -6.87 14.04
N SER A 179 -39.02 -6.47 12.76
CA SER A 179 -40.26 -6.11 12.06
C SER A 179 -41.09 -7.32 11.57
N GLY A 180 -40.50 -8.52 11.55
CA GLY A 180 -41.12 -9.74 11.06
C GLY A 180 -41.82 -10.58 12.13
N THR A 181 -42.91 -11.25 11.76
CA THR A 181 -43.66 -12.21 12.59
C THR A 181 -42.98 -13.59 12.70
N ALA A 182 -41.78 -13.76 12.13
CA ALA A 182 -41.07 -15.02 12.14
C ALA A 182 -40.30 -15.20 13.47
N PRO A 183 -40.29 -16.42 14.05
CA PRO A 183 -39.58 -16.65 15.31
C PRO A 183 -38.06 -16.50 15.14
N VAL A 184 -37.43 -15.84 16.12
CA VAL A 184 -35.98 -15.67 16.32
C VAL A 184 -35.15 -16.94 16.12
N SER A 185 -35.77 -18.12 16.23
CA SER A 185 -35.15 -19.44 16.02
C SER A 185 -34.91 -19.83 14.56
N ALA A 186 -35.35 -19.03 13.58
CA ALA A 186 -35.20 -19.36 12.15
C ALA A 186 -33.77 -19.14 11.63
N GLU A 187 -33.03 -18.18 12.20
CA GLU A 187 -31.64 -17.93 11.83
C GLU A 187 -30.69 -18.85 12.59
N GLN A 188 -29.95 -19.67 11.85
CA GLN A 188 -28.89 -20.49 12.40
C GLN A 188 -27.57 -20.18 11.70
N LYS A 189 -26.51 -20.22 12.48
CA LYS A 189 -25.14 -20.16 11.98
C LYS A 189 -24.37 -21.38 12.41
N ALA A 190 -23.51 -21.86 11.53
CA ALA A 190 -22.63 -22.97 11.81
C ALA A 190 -21.28 -22.43 12.31
N LEU A 191 -20.87 -22.89 13.48
CA LEU A 191 -19.58 -22.60 14.09
C LEU A 191 -18.79 -23.91 14.19
N GLN A 192 -17.56 -23.89 13.68
CA GLN A 192 -16.60 -24.97 13.85
C GLN A 192 -15.36 -24.42 14.55
N ILE A 193 -14.91 -25.10 15.60
CA ILE A 193 -13.74 -24.71 16.39
C ILE A 193 -12.75 -25.87 16.35
N ALA A 194 -11.60 -25.62 15.75
CA ALA A 194 -10.62 -26.63 15.37
C ALA A 194 -11.27 -27.77 14.56
N GLU A 195 -10.74 -28.99 14.65
CA GLU A 195 -11.28 -30.17 13.96
C GLU A 195 -12.51 -30.79 14.66
N ARG A 196 -13.24 -30.01 15.46
CA ARG A 196 -14.44 -30.50 16.17
C ARG A 196 -15.67 -30.49 15.25
N THR A 197 -16.71 -31.18 15.70
CA THR A 197 -18.02 -31.21 15.04
C THR A 197 -18.60 -29.80 14.93
N VAL A 198 -19.18 -29.49 13.78
CA VAL A 198 -19.90 -28.24 13.52
C VAL A 198 -21.09 -28.12 14.48
N VAL A 199 -21.18 -26.98 15.16
CA VAL A 199 -22.27 -26.63 16.06
C VAL A 199 -23.16 -25.59 15.40
N HIS A 200 -24.47 -25.80 15.46
CA HIS A 200 -25.44 -24.83 14.98
C HIS A 200 -25.89 -23.94 16.15
N LEU A 201 -25.63 -22.64 16.04
CA LEU A 201 -25.98 -21.65 17.04
C LEU A 201 -27.10 -20.75 16.50
N PRO A 202 -27.99 -20.25 17.37
CA PRO A 202 -28.94 -19.21 16.97
C PRO A 202 -28.21 -17.98 16.43
N GLY A 203 -28.70 -17.35 15.37
CA GLY A 203 -28.07 -16.20 14.70
C GLY A 203 -27.68 -15.08 15.67
N ALA A 204 -28.57 -14.76 16.61
CA ALA A 204 -28.42 -13.67 17.57
C ALA A 204 -27.26 -13.81 18.58
N VAL A 205 -26.64 -14.99 18.74
CA VAL A 205 -25.53 -15.20 19.69
C VAL A 205 -24.25 -14.57 19.15
N PRO A 206 -23.73 -13.45 19.65
CA PRO A 206 -22.49 -12.87 19.11
C PRO A 206 -21.29 -13.80 19.39
N ILE A 207 -20.34 -13.84 18.46
CA ILE A 207 -19.10 -14.62 18.58
C ILE A 207 -17.94 -13.66 18.38
N THR A 208 -17.09 -13.53 19.39
CA THR A 208 -15.86 -12.73 19.28
C THR A 208 -14.64 -13.64 19.20
N VAL A 209 -13.82 -13.40 18.19
CA VAL A 209 -12.62 -14.17 17.86
C VAL A 209 -11.41 -13.24 17.90
N GLU A 210 -10.34 -13.67 18.55
CA GLU A 210 -9.04 -12.99 18.54
C GLU A 210 -8.10 -13.71 17.57
N VAL A 211 -7.55 -12.94 16.63
CA VAL A 211 -6.61 -13.41 15.61
C VAL A 211 -5.24 -12.81 15.93
N PRO A 212 -4.23 -13.64 16.22
CA PRO A 212 -2.86 -13.19 16.50
C PRO A 212 -2.20 -12.53 15.28
N GLU A 213 -1.06 -11.89 15.53
CA GLU A 213 -0.17 -11.35 14.49
C GLU A 213 0.20 -12.43 13.46
N ASP A 214 0.37 -12.04 12.20
CA ASP A 214 0.77 -12.89 11.06
C ASP A 214 -0.20 -14.03 10.73
N HIS A 215 -1.42 -14.00 11.28
CA HIS A 215 -2.46 -15.00 11.04
C HIS A 215 -3.67 -14.43 10.29
N ALA A 216 -4.29 -15.27 9.48
CA ALA A 216 -5.24 -14.87 8.44
C ALA A 216 -6.69 -14.90 8.93
N PHE A 217 -7.38 -13.79 8.75
CA PHE A 217 -8.84 -13.72 8.67
C PHE A 217 -9.28 -13.77 7.22
N ILE A 218 -10.10 -14.75 6.87
CA ILE A 218 -10.60 -14.99 5.52
C ILE A 218 -12.11 -14.79 5.52
N LEU A 219 -12.59 -13.92 4.65
CA LEU A 219 -14.00 -13.64 4.41
C LEU A 219 -14.33 -14.00 2.97
N THR A 220 -15.34 -14.84 2.75
CA THR A 220 -15.79 -15.22 1.40
C THR A 220 -17.30 -15.07 1.27
N PHE A 221 -17.72 -14.43 0.19
CA PHE A 221 -19.14 -14.32 -0.17
C PHE A 221 -19.51 -15.42 -1.15
N PRO A 222 -20.53 -16.25 -0.85
CA PRO A 222 -21.01 -17.25 -1.79
C PRO A 222 -21.71 -16.61 -3.01
N SER A 223 -22.14 -15.34 -2.93
CA SER A 223 -22.66 -14.59 -4.07
C SER A 223 -21.53 -13.96 -4.89
N ARG A 224 -21.63 -14.02 -6.23
CA ARG A 224 -20.68 -13.37 -7.15
C ARG A 224 -20.63 -11.87 -7.03
N LYS A 225 -21.76 -11.25 -6.66
CA LYS A 225 -21.88 -9.81 -6.45
C LYS A 225 -22.47 -9.64 -5.07
N PRO A 226 -21.63 -9.59 -4.02
CA PRO A 226 -22.14 -9.37 -2.69
C PRO A 226 -22.85 -8.02 -2.64
N ALA A 227 -23.99 -7.99 -1.96
CA ALA A 227 -24.74 -6.76 -1.70
C ALA A 227 -24.31 -6.12 -0.36
N SER A 228 -23.47 -6.81 0.41
CA SER A 228 -22.83 -6.31 1.63
C SER A 228 -22.16 -4.96 1.42
N ILE A 229 -22.30 -4.10 2.42
CA ILE A 229 -21.60 -2.83 2.51
C ILE A 229 -20.36 -3.04 3.38
N ILE A 230 -19.21 -2.56 2.91
CA ILE A 230 -17.94 -2.71 3.60
C ILE A 230 -17.40 -1.31 3.94
N HIS A 231 -17.30 -1.02 5.23
CA HIS A 231 -16.85 0.25 5.79
C HIS A 231 -15.41 0.14 6.26
N LEU A 232 -14.55 1.10 5.88
CA LEU A 232 -13.19 1.22 6.40
C LEU A 232 -13.17 2.16 7.60
N GLY A 233 -12.59 1.72 8.72
CA GLY A 233 -12.62 2.46 9.98
C GLY A 233 -13.93 2.28 10.75
N ALA A 234 -14.26 3.24 11.62
CA ALA A 234 -15.54 3.25 12.32
C ALA A 234 -16.69 3.49 11.33
N ALA A 235 -17.83 2.83 11.53
CA ALA A 235 -19.01 2.91 10.65
C ALA A 235 -19.74 4.28 10.63
N GLU A 236 -19.14 5.35 11.18
CA GLU A 236 -19.75 6.68 11.19
C GLU A 236 -19.62 7.39 9.83
N ASP A 237 -20.78 7.79 9.28
CA ASP A 237 -21.04 8.63 8.10
C ASP A 237 -20.00 8.54 6.96
N THR A 238 -20.21 7.59 6.05
CA THR A 238 -19.41 7.38 4.82
C THR A 238 -19.30 8.61 3.90
N LEU A 239 -20.12 9.65 4.10
CA LEU A 239 -20.11 10.88 3.31
C LEU A 239 -19.29 12.01 3.96
N ALA A 240 -18.89 11.87 5.22
CA ALA A 240 -18.07 12.86 5.89
C ALA A 240 -16.61 12.75 5.41
N ALA A 241 -16.01 13.85 4.93
CA ALA A 241 -14.58 13.87 4.55
C ALA A 241 -13.61 13.54 5.72
N SER A 242 -14.13 13.50 6.96
CA SER A 242 -13.41 13.12 8.17
C SER A 242 -13.58 11.65 8.58
N SER A 243 -14.48 10.89 7.93
CA SER A 243 -14.63 9.46 8.18
C SER A 243 -13.62 8.64 7.37
N GLY A 244 -13.37 7.40 7.80
CA GLY A 244 -12.41 6.51 7.18
C GLY A 244 -11.19 6.16 8.04
N LEU A 245 -10.50 5.11 7.62
CA LEU A 245 -9.33 4.56 8.27
C LEU A 245 -8.15 5.53 8.14
N SER A 246 -7.56 5.94 9.27
CA SER A 246 -6.45 6.89 9.29
C SER A 246 -5.12 6.18 9.04
N LEU A 247 -4.41 6.61 8.00
CA LEU A 247 -3.23 5.93 7.48
C LEU A 247 -1.98 6.77 7.63
N ARG A 248 -0.88 6.08 7.91
CA ARG A 248 0.48 6.59 7.79
C ARG A 248 0.98 6.41 6.36
N SER A 249 0.79 5.21 5.81
CA SER A 249 1.13 4.88 4.43
C SER A 249 0.17 3.84 3.88
N ALA A 250 0.15 3.72 2.55
CA ALA A 250 -0.59 2.70 1.84
C ALA A 250 0.19 2.25 0.61
N ALA A 251 0.15 0.96 0.28
CA ALA A 251 0.80 0.41 -0.89
C ALA A 251 -0.06 -0.66 -1.57
N VAL A 252 0.04 -0.77 -2.90
CA VAL A 252 -0.39 -1.95 -3.65
C VAL A 252 0.85 -2.66 -4.15
N ARG A 253 1.03 -3.90 -3.72
CA ARG A 253 2.19 -4.74 -4.05
C ARG A 253 1.75 -6.01 -4.76
N PRO A 254 2.21 -6.26 -6.00
CA PRO A 254 2.04 -7.56 -6.64
C PRO A 254 2.80 -8.65 -5.85
N SER A 255 2.25 -9.86 -5.77
CA SER A 255 2.89 -10.95 -5.01
C SER A 255 4.27 -11.33 -5.56
N ASP A 256 4.47 -11.21 -6.87
CA ASP A 256 5.69 -11.66 -7.56
C ASP A 256 6.78 -10.59 -7.66
N VAL A 257 6.52 -9.35 -7.20
CA VAL A 257 7.42 -8.21 -7.39
C VAL A 257 7.68 -7.51 -6.06
N SER A 258 8.93 -7.09 -5.85
CA SER A 258 9.35 -6.38 -4.63
C SER A 258 9.05 -4.87 -4.67
N VAL A 259 8.45 -4.38 -5.75
CA VAL A 259 8.23 -2.94 -6.00
C VAL A 259 6.74 -2.68 -5.98
N ASP A 260 6.34 -1.65 -5.23
CA ASP A 260 4.96 -1.23 -5.12
C ASP A 260 4.51 -0.56 -6.42
N THR A 261 3.39 -1.02 -6.97
CA THR A 261 2.79 -0.42 -8.17
C THR A 261 2.18 0.93 -7.82
N LEU A 262 1.59 1.03 -6.63
CA LEU A 262 1.11 2.27 -6.02
C LEU A 262 1.65 2.33 -4.61
N TYR A 263 2.16 3.48 -4.20
CA TYR A 263 2.58 3.75 -2.83
C TYR A 263 2.21 5.18 -2.49
N ALA A 264 1.73 5.42 -1.27
CA ALA A 264 1.45 6.75 -0.74
C ALA A 264 1.96 6.83 0.70
N CYS A 265 2.81 7.82 0.96
CA CYS A 265 3.38 8.13 2.25
C CYS A 265 2.87 9.49 2.72
N ALA A 266 2.12 9.52 3.82
CA ALA A 266 1.46 10.73 4.32
C ALA A 266 2.44 11.90 4.48
N ALA A 267 2.14 13.04 3.86
CA ALA A 267 3.00 14.23 3.90
C ALA A 267 2.18 15.49 3.60
N ASN A 268 2.59 16.63 4.15
CA ASN A 268 1.88 17.88 3.93
C ASN A 268 1.96 18.30 2.47
N GLU A 269 0.85 18.74 1.88
CA GLU A 269 0.83 19.17 0.48
C GLU A 269 1.90 20.24 0.18
N GLY A 270 2.61 20.07 -0.93
CA GLY A 270 3.69 20.93 -1.38
C GLY A 270 5.03 20.70 -0.67
N LEU A 271 5.13 19.73 0.24
CA LEU A 271 6.39 19.39 0.89
C LEU A 271 7.29 18.59 -0.04
N ASP A 272 8.49 19.09 -0.30
CA ASP A 272 9.53 18.37 -1.02
C ASP A 272 10.23 17.36 -0.10
N TYR A 273 10.54 16.17 -0.62
CA TYR A 273 11.41 15.22 0.05
C TYR A 273 12.89 15.57 -0.22
N TRP A 274 13.61 15.98 0.83
CA TRP A 274 14.99 16.50 0.71
C TRP A 274 16.08 15.46 0.96
N GLN A 275 15.74 14.24 1.37
CA GLN A 275 16.75 13.22 1.63
C GLN A 275 17.19 12.54 0.32
N LEU A 276 18.41 12.01 0.33
CA LEU A 276 18.92 11.21 -0.77
C LEU A 276 18.21 9.86 -0.79
N GLY A 277 17.29 9.68 -1.73
CA GLY A 277 16.55 8.43 -1.92
C GLY A 277 15.05 8.65 -2.04
N ASP A 278 14.32 7.56 -1.94
CA ASP A 278 12.87 7.53 -2.03
C ASP A 278 12.24 7.55 -0.62
N PRO A 279 11.12 8.26 -0.41
CA PRO A 279 10.42 8.28 0.86
C PRO A 279 10.07 6.86 1.33
N ALA A 280 10.55 6.50 2.52
CA ALA A 280 10.22 5.24 3.18
C ALA A 280 9.07 5.43 4.18
N SER A 281 8.48 4.34 4.66
CA SER A 281 7.38 4.39 5.66
C SER A 281 7.75 5.19 6.91
N GLN A 282 9.00 5.08 7.33
CA GLN A 282 9.55 5.82 8.47
C GLN A 282 9.53 7.35 8.30
N ASP A 283 9.54 7.86 7.07
CA ASP A 283 9.51 9.29 6.76
C ASP A 283 8.08 9.87 6.72
N CYS A 284 7.06 9.01 6.68
CA CYS A 284 5.68 9.46 6.60
C CYS A 284 5.26 10.20 7.88
N ALA A 285 4.48 11.26 7.69
CA ALA A 285 3.91 12.05 8.76
C ALA A 285 2.99 11.19 9.64
N THR A 286 3.18 11.30 10.95
CA THR A 286 2.33 10.63 11.95
C THR A 286 1.24 11.57 12.50
N THR A 287 1.44 12.88 12.38
CA THR A 287 0.45 13.91 12.73
C THR A 287 0.66 15.17 11.86
N PRO A 288 -0.41 15.91 11.50
CA PRO A 288 -1.83 15.55 11.62
C PRO A 288 -2.21 14.37 10.69
N ILE A 289 -3.46 13.93 10.71
CA ILE A 289 -3.94 12.85 9.83
C ILE A 289 -4.02 13.41 8.40
N LEU A 290 -3.12 12.96 7.53
CA LEU A 290 -3.00 13.47 6.15
C LEU A 290 -3.44 12.45 5.10
N LEU A 291 -3.58 11.17 5.44
CA LEU A 291 -3.99 10.11 4.54
C LEU A 291 -5.12 9.28 5.17
N ARG A 292 -6.15 8.97 4.38
CA ARG A 292 -7.30 8.17 4.82
C ARG A 292 -7.76 7.21 3.73
N ALA A 293 -8.13 6.00 4.10
CA ALA A 293 -8.90 5.11 3.22
C ALA A 293 -10.38 5.14 3.62
N THR A 294 -11.24 5.46 2.67
CA THR A 294 -12.66 5.80 2.95
C THR A 294 -13.64 4.77 2.45
N LYS A 295 -13.32 4.09 1.34
CA LYS A 295 -14.21 3.11 0.72
C LYS A 295 -13.45 1.85 0.33
N LEU A 296 -14.01 0.69 0.65
CA LEU A 296 -13.61 -0.61 0.13
C LEU A 296 -14.80 -1.23 -0.61
N GLU A 297 -14.64 -1.46 -1.91
CA GLU A 297 -15.65 -2.12 -2.74
C GLU A 297 -15.10 -3.46 -3.24
N LEU A 298 -15.83 -4.54 -2.94
CA LEU A 298 -15.45 -5.87 -3.38
C LEU A 298 -16.11 -6.19 -4.73
N ARG A 299 -15.30 -6.53 -5.72
CA ARG A 299 -15.73 -7.00 -7.05
C ARG A 299 -15.33 -8.46 -7.26
N PRO A 300 -15.90 -9.13 -8.27
CA PRO A 300 -15.57 -10.53 -8.56
C PRO A 300 -14.07 -10.79 -8.77
N ASP A 301 -13.34 -9.84 -9.37
CA ASP A 301 -11.95 -9.98 -9.80
C ASP A 301 -10.97 -9.05 -9.07
N SER A 302 -11.45 -8.24 -8.12
CA SER A 302 -10.61 -7.26 -7.43
C SER A 302 -11.28 -6.68 -6.20
N ALA A 303 -10.47 -6.17 -5.29
CA ALA A 303 -10.89 -5.20 -4.29
C ALA A 303 -10.52 -3.79 -4.77
N ILE A 304 -11.40 -2.82 -4.57
CA ILE A 304 -11.19 -1.43 -4.96
C ILE A 304 -11.19 -0.58 -3.70
N VAL A 305 -10.12 0.17 -3.50
CA VAL A 305 -9.94 1.03 -2.32
C VAL A 305 -9.82 2.48 -2.75
N THR A 306 -10.58 3.37 -2.11
CA THR A 306 -10.41 4.80 -2.31
C THR A 306 -9.58 5.40 -1.18
N ILE A 307 -8.50 6.07 -1.55
CA ILE A 307 -7.57 6.75 -0.63
C ILE A 307 -7.61 8.25 -0.92
N HIS A 308 -7.73 9.05 0.14
CA HIS A 308 -7.77 10.51 0.09
C HIS A 308 -6.71 11.14 0.97
N GLY A 309 -6.36 12.38 0.62
CA GLY A 309 -5.48 13.23 1.41
C GLY A 309 -4.18 13.56 0.67
N SER A 310 -3.16 13.98 1.40
CA SER A 310 -1.88 14.43 0.85
C SER A 310 -0.73 13.48 1.20
N ALA A 311 0.06 13.14 0.18
CA ALA A 311 1.17 12.20 0.31
C ALA A 311 2.26 12.45 -0.73
N TRP A 312 3.49 12.03 -0.43
CA TRP A 312 4.40 11.62 -1.49
C TRP A 312 3.91 10.29 -2.04
N PHE A 313 3.70 10.17 -3.36
CA PHE A 313 3.16 8.94 -3.91
C PHE A 313 3.82 8.52 -5.22
N THR A 314 3.76 7.22 -5.48
CA THR A 314 4.21 6.61 -6.73
C THR A 314 3.02 6.18 -7.57
N LYS A 315 3.20 6.24 -8.89
CA LYS A 315 2.29 5.64 -9.87
C LYS A 315 3.09 4.74 -10.79
N ASN A 316 2.76 3.46 -10.80
CA ASN A 316 3.51 2.39 -11.48
C ASN A 316 4.99 2.37 -11.05
N GLY A 317 5.26 2.54 -9.75
CA GLY A 317 6.62 2.56 -9.19
C GLY A 317 7.44 3.82 -9.50
N VAL A 318 6.86 4.85 -10.14
CA VAL A 318 7.53 6.13 -10.40
C VAL A 318 6.97 7.21 -9.48
N TRP A 319 7.84 7.88 -8.74
CA TRP A 319 7.47 8.99 -7.86
C TRP A 319 6.94 10.19 -8.64
N VAL A 320 5.89 10.81 -8.11
CA VAL A 320 5.42 12.10 -8.63
C VAL A 320 6.35 13.20 -8.16
N THR A 321 6.91 13.93 -9.12
CA THR A 321 7.90 15.00 -8.91
C THR A 321 7.33 16.36 -9.28
N ASP A 322 8.00 17.44 -8.83
CA ASP A 322 7.57 18.80 -9.13
C ASP A 322 7.87 19.19 -10.58
N ASP A 323 6.83 19.35 -11.39
CA ASP A 323 6.94 19.84 -12.77
C ASP A 323 7.13 21.37 -12.86
N ARG A 324 7.03 22.12 -11.74
CA ARG A 324 7.11 23.59 -11.76
C ARG A 324 8.40 24.09 -12.39
N PHE A 325 9.53 23.44 -12.14
CA PHE A 325 10.80 23.88 -12.70
C PHE A 325 10.89 23.65 -14.21
N ASN A 326 10.41 22.50 -14.70
CA ASN A 326 10.31 22.22 -16.13
C ASN A 326 9.34 23.20 -16.82
N LYS A 327 8.21 23.48 -16.16
CA LYS A 327 7.25 24.49 -16.61
C LYS A 327 7.88 25.90 -16.62
N TYR A 328 8.66 26.26 -15.60
CA TYR A 328 9.35 27.55 -15.52
C TYR A 328 10.39 27.72 -16.63
N ILE A 329 11.24 26.72 -16.87
CA ILE A 329 12.20 26.73 -18.00
C ILE A 329 11.46 26.81 -19.34
N GLY A 330 10.42 26.00 -19.53
CA GLY A 330 9.63 26.00 -20.75
C GLY A 330 8.94 27.34 -21.03
N THR A 331 8.60 28.09 -19.97
CA THR A 331 7.98 29.42 -20.09
C THR A 331 9.03 30.53 -20.23
N ASN A 332 10.23 30.36 -19.67
CA ASN A 332 11.29 31.36 -19.68
C ASN A 332 12.31 31.08 -20.79
N LEU A 333 11.97 31.57 -22.00
CA LEU A 333 12.75 31.38 -23.24
C LEU A 333 14.23 31.79 -23.08
N VAL A 334 14.52 32.82 -22.30
CA VAL A 334 15.88 33.33 -22.06
C VAL A 334 16.71 32.31 -21.28
N LEU A 335 16.14 31.71 -20.24
CA LEU A 335 16.83 30.70 -19.43
C LEU A 335 17.09 29.43 -20.23
N GLY A 336 16.11 28.98 -21.03
CA GLY A 336 16.27 27.84 -21.93
C GLY A 336 17.39 28.07 -22.97
N LEU A 337 17.45 29.27 -23.57
CA LEU A 337 18.51 29.65 -24.51
C LEU A 337 19.89 29.71 -23.86
N LEU A 338 19.99 30.21 -22.62
CA LEU A 338 21.25 30.26 -21.88
C LEU A 338 21.77 28.84 -21.57
N ILE A 339 20.90 27.94 -21.11
CA ILE A 339 21.27 26.54 -20.86
C ILE A 339 21.73 25.88 -22.16
N GLY A 340 20.99 26.06 -23.26
CA GLY A 340 21.37 25.53 -24.58
C GLY A 340 22.71 26.08 -25.09
N ALA A 341 22.97 27.38 -24.93
CA ALA A 341 24.21 28.01 -25.34
C ALA A 341 25.42 27.51 -24.51
N ILE A 342 25.24 27.32 -23.20
CA ILE A 342 26.28 26.77 -22.32
C ILE A 342 26.63 25.34 -22.74
N ILE A 343 25.63 24.48 -22.96
CA ILE A 343 25.84 23.09 -23.41
C ILE A 343 26.55 23.06 -24.77
N THR A 344 26.10 23.86 -25.73
CA THR A 344 26.68 23.90 -27.08
C THR A 344 28.13 24.40 -27.04
N SER A 345 28.42 25.41 -26.22
CA SER A 345 29.77 25.95 -26.02
C SER A 345 30.69 24.89 -25.39
N LEU A 346 30.19 24.10 -24.45
CA LEU A 346 30.96 23.02 -23.83
C LEU A 346 31.18 21.83 -24.76
N CYS A 347 30.17 21.42 -25.54
CA CYS A 347 30.33 20.39 -26.56
C CYS A 347 31.33 20.81 -27.63
N THR A 348 31.29 22.07 -28.08
CA THR A 348 32.25 22.59 -29.07
C THR A 348 33.66 22.73 -28.49
N MET A 349 33.83 23.13 -27.22
CA MET A 349 35.13 23.10 -26.55
C MET A 349 35.67 21.68 -26.35
N ALA A 350 34.82 20.70 -26.02
CA ALA A 350 35.23 19.30 -25.89
C ALA A 350 35.61 18.71 -27.26
N LEU A 351 34.81 18.96 -28.30
CA LEU A 351 35.10 18.53 -29.67
C LEU A 351 36.40 19.15 -30.19
N THR A 352 36.64 20.44 -29.95
CA THR A 352 37.89 21.10 -30.36
C THR A 352 39.09 20.61 -29.54
N ALA A 353 38.92 20.28 -28.26
CA ALA A 353 39.99 19.70 -27.44
C ALA A 353 40.35 18.26 -27.86
N VAL A 354 39.37 17.46 -28.29
CA VAL A 354 39.55 16.05 -28.66
C VAL A 354 39.92 15.87 -30.13
N PHE A 355 39.26 16.60 -31.04
CA PHE A 355 39.37 16.44 -32.50
C PHE A 355 40.00 17.64 -33.22
N GLY A 356 40.14 18.80 -32.57
CA GLY A 356 40.76 19.99 -33.16
C GLY A 356 42.29 19.91 -33.34
N ARG A 357 42.88 18.72 -33.24
CA ARG A 357 44.26 18.43 -33.63
C ARG A 357 44.27 17.50 -34.84
N GLN A 358 44.03 18.06 -36.02
CA GLN A 358 44.65 17.58 -37.25
C GLN A 358 45.53 18.69 -37.81
#